data_AF-A0A9N9HRP3-F1
#
_entry.id   AF-A0A9N9HRP3-F1
#
_cell.length_a   1.000
_cell.length_b   1.000
_cell.length_c   1.000
_cell.angle_alpha   90.00
_cell.angle_beta   90.00
_cell.angle_gamma   90.00
#
_symmetry.space_group_name_H-M   'P 1'
#
loop_
_entity.id
_entity.type
_entity.pdbx_description
1 polymer ?
#
loop_
_entity_poly.entity_id
_entity_poly.type
_entity_poly.pdbx_seq_one_letter_code
_entity_poly.pdbx_strand_id
1 'polypeptide(L)'
;DLLYAWYRNGCNERLLNETVEKGTRPEIDVSDDELVSRPLVVDHLKKIFQPYRNQSFYHMVCGEHGSGKTTLTRIASSEVGHGVIYVDVPANFEKFAEEFSRAINFTFEEHISFTAQLMKKILGYTNNKFNYPKWVRAMEAFKRASAVYKKKHNKPP
;
A
#
# COMPACT_ATOMS: atom_id res chain seq x y z
N ASP A 1 15.80 -12.09 21.49
CA ASP A 1 14.42 -11.58 21.32
C ASP A 1 14.31 -10.10 21.00
N LEU A 2 14.85 -9.18 21.81
CA LEU A 2 14.73 -7.73 21.53
C LEU A 2 15.45 -7.28 20.25
N LEU A 3 16.69 -7.73 20.06
CA LEU A 3 17.48 -7.45 18.84
C LEU A 3 16.82 -8.02 17.59
N TYR A 4 16.19 -9.21 17.71
CA TYR A 4 15.46 -9.84 16.62
C TYR A 4 14.19 -9.05 16.27
N ALA A 5 13.42 -8.61 17.26
CA ALA A 5 12.24 -7.78 17.05
C ALA A 5 12.60 -6.40 16.45
N TRP A 6 13.71 -5.80 16.89
CA TRP A 6 14.19 -4.55 16.33
C TRP A 6 14.64 -4.70 14.87
N TYR A 7 15.39 -5.77 14.57
CA TYR A 7 15.81 -6.11 13.21
C TYR A 7 14.61 -6.36 12.28
N ARG A 8 13.62 -7.12 12.74
CA ARG A 8 12.38 -7.40 11.98
C ARG A 8 11.59 -6.12 11.69
N ASN A 9 11.44 -5.24 12.67
CA ASN A 9 10.80 -3.94 12.50
C ASN A 9 11.51 -3.09 11.45
N GLY A 10 12.84 -2.99 11.55
CA GLY A 10 13.65 -2.24 10.58
C GLY A 10 13.54 -2.80 9.16
N CYS A 11 13.54 -4.13 9.02
CA CYS A 11 13.33 -4.78 7.72
C CYS A 11 11.93 -4.49 7.15
N ASN A 12 10.89 -4.56 7.98
CA ASN A 12 9.50 -4.29 7.57
C ASN A 12 9.32 -2.84 7.11
N GLU A 13 9.88 -1.87 7.85
CA GLU A 13 9.84 -0.46 7.47
C GLU A 13 10.62 -0.20 6.17
N ARG A 14 11.78 -0.85 5.99
CA ARG A 14 12.56 -0.75 4.75
C ARG A 14 11.77 -1.26 3.54
N LEU A 15 11.19 -2.46 3.65
CA LEU A 15 10.41 -3.09 2.58
C LEU A 15 9.16 -2.27 2.23
N LEU A 16 8.47 -1.74 3.24
CA LEU A 16 7.32 -0.87 3.06
C LEU A 16 7.72 0.42 2.32
N ASN A 17 8.78 1.10 2.75
CA ASN A 17 9.26 2.31 2.08
C ASN A 17 9.67 2.04 0.63
N GLU A 18 10.35 0.92 0.38
CA GLU A 18 10.71 0.49 -0.97
C GLU A 18 9.48 0.20 -1.83
N THR A 19 8.43 -0.40 -1.24
CA THR A 19 7.18 -0.70 -1.94
C THR A 19 6.42 0.58 -2.31
N VAL A 20 6.32 1.55 -1.39
CA VAL A 20 5.73 2.87 -1.70
C VAL A 20 6.53 3.61 -2.76
N GLU A 21 7.86 3.52 -2.72
CA GLU A 21 8.73 4.14 -3.71
C GLU A 21 8.52 3.55 -5.11
N LYS A 22 8.54 2.22 -5.24
CA LYS A 22 8.46 1.52 -6.54
C LYS A 22 7.05 1.33 -7.06
N GLY A 23 6.05 1.44 -6.19
CA GLY A 23 4.69 1.02 -6.47
C GLY A 23 4.55 -0.50 -6.58
N THR A 24 3.30 -0.96 -6.69
CA THR A 24 2.91 -2.39 -6.78
C THR A 24 3.04 -2.98 -8.18
N ARG A 25 2.90 -2.18 -9.23
CA ARG A 25 3.01 -2.59 -10.65
C ARG A 25 2.26 -3.89 -10.97
N PRO A 26 0.93 -3.90 -10.86
CA PRO A 26 0.12 -5.10 -11.03
C PRO A 26 0.32 -5.73 -12.42
N GLU A 27 0.36 -7.07 -12.46
CA GLU A 27 0.45 -7.83 -13.69
C GLU A 27 -0.83 -7.66 -14.54
N ILE A 28 -0.62 -7.68 -15.86
CA ILE A 28 -1.69 -7.57 -16.86
C ILE A 28 -1.88 -8.97 -17.44
N ASP A 29 -2.97 -9.63 -17.07
CA ASP A 29 -3.30 -11.00 -17.48
C ASP A 29 -4.12 -11.00 -18.79
N VAL A 30 -3.72 -10.16 -19.75
CA VAL A 30 -4.34 -10.03 -21.06
C VAL A 30 -3.22 -9.89 -22.08
N SER A 31 -3.28 -10.67 -23.15
CA SER A 31 -2.27 -10.59 -24.20
C SER A 31 -2.43 -9.30 -25.01
N ASP A 32 -1.33 -8.79 -25.56
CA ASP A 32 -1.32 -7.53 -26.30
C ASP A 32 -2.22 -7.55 -27.55
N ASP A 33 -2.46 -8.73 -28.14
CA ASP A 33 -3.32 -8.94 -29.30
C ASP A 33 -4.82 -8.92 -28.96
N GLU A 34 -5.18 -9.26 -27.71
CA GLU A 34 -6.57 -9.16 -27.21
C GLU A 34 -6.90 -7.75 -26.70
N LEU A 35 -5.88 -6.94 -26.40
CA LEU A 35 -6.05 -5.61 -25.83
C LEU A 35 -6.42 -4.56 -26.89
N VAL A 36 -7.65 -4.04 -26.81
CA VAL A 36 -8.01 -2.83 -27.56
C VAL A 36 -7.34 -1.61 -26.93
N SER A 37 -6.34 -1.06 -27.63
CA SER A 37 -5.58 0.11 -27.17
C SER A 37 -6.47 1.36 -26.98
N ARG A 38 -6.31 2.03 -25.83
CA ARG A 38 -7.00 3.29 -25.47
C ARG A 38 -6.02 4.29 -24.85
N PRO A 39 -5.05 4.80 -25.62
CA PRO A 39 -3.91 5.55 -25.09
C PRO A 39 -4.32 6.84 -24.37
N LEU A 40 -5.34 7.55 -24.87
CA LEU A 40 -5.84 8.78 -24.24
C LEU A 40 -6.36 8.54 -22.81
N VAL A 41 -7.02 7.40 -22.56
CA VAL A 41 -7.53 7.04 -21.23
C VAL A 41 -6.37 6.69 -20.30
N VAL A 42 -5.41 5.91 -20.79
CA VAL A 42 -4.20 5.54 -20.05
C VAL A 42 -3.42 6.81 -19.65
N ASP A 43 -3.24 7.76 -20.56
CA ASP A 43 -2.53 9.01 -20.27
C ASP A 43 -3.26 9.88 -19.23
N HIS A 44 -4.60 9.89 -19.24
CA HIS A 44 -5.37 10.55 -18.19
C HIS A 44 -5.21 9.85 -16.84
N LEU A 45 -5.23 8.51 -16.80
CA LEU A 45 -5.00 7.75 -15.58
C LEU A 45 -3.59 7.97 -15.02
N LYS A 46 -2.55 8.01 -15.87
CA LYS A 46 -1.19 8.35 -15.44
C LYS A 46 -1.11 9.72 -14.76
N LYS A 47 -1.81 10.73 -15.29
CA LYS A 47 -1.88 12.06 -14.67
C LYS A 47 -2.57 12.02 -13.31
N ILE A 48 -3.62 11.21 -13.16
CA ILE A 48 -4.31 10.99 -11.88
C ILE A 48 -3.38 10.34 -10.85
N PHE A 49 -2.59 9.34 -11.28
CA PHE A 49 -1.63 8.62 -10.44
C PHE A 49 -0.36 9.40 -10.11
N GLN A 50 -0.17 10.59 -10.68
CA GLN A 50 0.95 11.46 -10.37
C GLN A 50 0.46 12.77 -9.76
N PRO A 51 0.05 12.73 -8.48
CA PRO A 51 -0.54 13.89 -7.84
C PRO A 51 0.46 15.05 -7.68
N TYR A 52 -0.07 16.27 -7.72
CA TYR A 52 0.71 17.46 -7.36
C TYR A 52 0.83 17.60 -5.83
N ARG A 53 1.73 18.47 -5.37
CA ARG A 53 2.19 18.54 -3.96
C ARG A 53 1.08 18.64 -2.90
N ASN A 54 0.01 19.33 -3.24
CA ASN A 54 -1.09 19.70 -2.35
C ASN A 54 -2.43 19.10 -2.81
N GLN A 55 -2.41 18.02 -3.60
CA GLN A 55 -3.62 17.35 -4.02
C GLN A 55 -4.34 16.73 -2.81
N SER A 56 -5.62 17.04 -2.64
CA SER A 56 -6.44 16.61 -1.50
C SER A 56 -7.77 15.96 -1.91
N PHE A 57 -8.05 15.85 -3.21
CA PHE A 57 -9.28 15.26 -3.74
C PHE A 57 -9.02 13.87 -4.32
N TYR A 58 -10.08 13.05 -4.29
CA TYR A 58 -10.09 11.69 -4.81
C TYR A 58 -10.70 11.66 -6.21
N HIS A 59 -10.19 10.76 -7.04
CA HIS A 59 -10.74 10.50 -8.38
C HIS A 59 -11.56 9.21 -8.35
N MET A 60 -12.65 9.18 -9.12
CA MET A 60 -13.49 7.99 -9.28
C MET A 60 -13.59 7.64 -10.77
N VAL A 61 -13.23 6.41 -11.10
CA VAL A 61 -13.33 5.88 -12.47
C VAL A 61 -14.57 4.99 -12.54
N CYS A 62 -15.62 5.48 -13.20
CA CYS A 62 -16.90 4.79 -13.35
C CYS A 62 -17.10 4.29 -14.79
N GLY A 63 -17.98 3.30 -14.94
CA GLY A 63 -18.40 2.80 -16.24
C GLY A 63 -18.92 1.36 -16.15
N GLU A 64 -19.60 0.91 -17.20
CA GLU A 64 -20.25 -0.40 -17.26
C GLU A 64 -19.27 -1.57 -17.04
N HIS A 65 -19.78 -2.71 -16.57
CA HIS A 65 -18.99 -3.93 -16.47
C HIS A 65 -18.43 -4.34 -17.86
N GLY A 66 -17.23 -4.92 -17.91
CA GLY A 66 -16.59 -5.29 -19.17
C GLY A 66 -15.93 -4.15 -19.97
N SER A 67 -16.01 -2.89 -19.52
CA SER A 67 -15.41 -1.76 -20.26
C SER A 67 -13.89 -1.62 -20.17
N GLY A 68 -13.20 -2.54 -19.48
CA GLY A 68 -11.73 -2.56 -19.35
C GLY A 68 -11.14 -1.62 -18.29
N LYS A 69 -11.96 -1.02 -17.39
CA LYS A 69 -11.51 -0.07 -16.35
C LYS A 69 -10.34 -0.61 -15.51
N THR A 70 -10.45 -1.84 -15.04
CA THR A 70 -9.42 -2.51 -14.24
C THR A 70 -8.14 -2.70 -15.05
N THR A 71 -8.25 -3.22 -16.27
CA THR A 71 -7.12 -3.44 -17.17
C THR A 71 -6.37 -2.15 -17.47
N LEU A 72 -7.06 -1.08 -17.84
CA LEU A 72 -6.44 0.23 -18.14
C LEU A 72 -5.80 0.86 -16.90
N THR A 73 -6.41 0.68 -15.72
CA THR A 73 -5.84 1.10 -14.43
C THR A 73 -4.54 0.36 -14.13
N ARG A 74 -4.51 -0.96 -14.32
CA ARG A 74 -3.31 -1.77 -14.13
C ARG A 74 -2.20 -1.36 -15.10
N ILE A 75 -2.52 -1.19 -16.39
CA ILE A 75 -1.58 -0.67 -17.40
C ILE A 75 -0.99 0.67 -16.97
N ALA A 76 -1.84 1.66 -16.70
CA ALA A 76 -1.38 3.00 -16.33
C ALA A 76 -0.53 2.98 -15.04
N SER A 77 -0.93 2.22 -14.01
CA SER A 77 -0.16 2.12 -12.77
C SER A 77 1.21 1.47 -12.96
N SER A 78 1.29 0.40 -13.77
CA SER A 78 2.53 -0.28 -14.11
C SER A 78 3.46 0.59 -14.96
N GLU A 79 2.90 1.37 -15.90
CA GLU A 79 3.67 2.31 -16.72
C GLU A 79 4.17 3.54 -15.94
N VAL A 80 3.42 4.03 -14.93
CA VAL A 80 3.94 5.06 -14.01
C VAL A 80 5.13 4.51 -13.24
N GLY A 81 5.02 3.29 -12.70
CA GLY A 81 6.14 2.55 -12.14
C GLY A 81 6.74 3.11 -10.84
N HIS A 82 6.08 4.04 -10.16
CA HIS A 82 6.49 4.57 -8.85
C HIS A 82 5.29 5.20 -8.12
N GLY A 83 5.28 5.22 -6.79
CA GLY A 83 4.24 5.88 -5.98
C GLY A 83 2.85 5.21 -5.97
N VAL A 84 2.53 4.33 -6.92
CA VAL A 84 1.20 3.74 -7.04
C VAL A 84 1.07 2.39 -6.32
N ILE A 85 0.24 2.36 -5.28
CA ILE A 85 -0.19 1.13 -4.61
C ILE A 85 -1.57 0.72 -5.13
N TYR A 86 -1.62 -0.41 -5.82
CA TYR A 86 -2.82 -1.06 -6.31
C TYR A 86 -3.27 -2.11 -5.30
N VAL A 87 -4.55 -2.11 -4.95
CA VAL A 87 -5.15 -3.03 -3.97
C VAL A 87 -6.47 -3.52 -4.55
N ASP A 88 -6.59 -4.84 -4.75
CA ASP A 88 -7.88 -5.45 -5.03
C ASP A 88 -8.69 -5.48 -3.74
N VAL A 89 -9.77 -4.70 -3.66
CA VAL A 89 -10.59 -4.56 -2.46
C VAL A 89 -11.64 -5.67 -2.43
N PRO A 90 -11.55 -6.65 -1.51
CA PRO A 90 -12.55 -7.70 -1.40
C PRO A 90 -13.85 -7.17 -0.79
N ALA A 91 -14.97 -7.85 -1.06
CA ALA A 91 -16.25 -7.54 -0.41
C ALA A 91 -16.23 -7.75 1.12
N ASN A 92 -15.33 -8.61 1.61
CA ASN A 92 -15.16 -8.87 3.04
C ASN A 92 -14.05 -7.96 3.62
N PHE A 93 -14.43 -7.13 4.58
CA PHE A 93 -13.54 -6.18 5.24
C PHE A 93 -12.37 -6.82 6.02
N GLU A 94 -12.52 -8.03 6.57
CA GLU A 94 -11.41 -8.71 7.24
C GLU A 94 -10.31 -9.11 6.25
N LYS A 95 -10.69 -9.55 5.06
CA LYS A 95 -9.77 -9.87 3.97
C LYS A 95 -9.08 -8.61 3.41
N PHE A 96 -9.74 -7.45 3.49
CA PHE A 96 -9.13 -6.19 3.07
C PHE A 96 -7.85 -5.87 3.85
N ALA A 97 -7.82 -6.14 5.16
CA ALA A 97 -6.62 -5.89 5.97
C ALA A 97 -5.41 -6.71 5.48
N GLU A 98 -5.66 -7.97 5.11
CA GLU A 98 -4.66 -8.88 4.58
C GLU A 98 -4.19 -8.43 3.19
N GLU A 99 -5.13 -8.19 2.26
CA GLU A 99 -4.84 -7.72 0.90
C GLU A 99 -4.07 -6.39 0.90
N PHE A 100 -4.50 -5.43 1.72
CA PHE A 100 -3.82 -4.15 1.84
C PHE A 100 -2.41 -4.32 2.41
N SER A 101 -2.25 -5.11 3.48
CA SER A 101 -0.93 -5.36 4.08
C SER A 101 0.03 -6.05 3.09
N ARG A 102 -0.49 -6.98 2.28
CA ARG A 102 0.27 -7.65 1.22
C ARG A 102 0.71 -6.67 0.13
N ALA A 103 -0.20 -5.81 -0.33
CA ALA A 103 0.09 -4.80 -1.35
C ALA A 103 1.19 -3.82 -0.92
N ILE A 104 1.28 -3.49 0.37
CA ILE A 104 2.32 -2.60 0.91
C ILE A 104 3.53 -3.36 1.50
N ASN A 105 3.59 -4.69 1.33
CA ASN A 105 4.63 -5.56 1.87
C ASN A 105 4.87 -5.41 3.39
N PHE A 106 3.77 -5.24 4.14
CA PHE A 106 3.79 -5.04 5.59
C PHE A 106 3.43 -6.33 6.33
N THR A 107 4.34 -6.79 7.18
CA THR A 107 4.08 -7.96 8.04
C THR A 107 3.61 -7.54 9.42
N PHE A 108 2.54 -8.16 9.92
CA PHE A 108 2.08 -7.98 11.30
C PHE A 108 3.00 -8.73 12.27
N GLU A 109 3.58 -8.01 13.22
CA GLU A 109 4.40 -8.60 14.27
C GLU A 109 3.53 -9.16 15.40
N GLU A 110 2.91 -10.31 15.18
CA GLU A 110 2.09 -10.99 16.21
C GLU A 110 2.96 -11.80 17.20
N HIS A 111 4.16 -12.23 16.77
CA HIS A 111 5.08 -13.04 17.57
C HIS A 111 5.87 -12.28 18.66
N ILE A 112 5.71 -10.95 18.75
CA ILE A 112 6.30 -10.15 19.84
C ILE A 112 5.53 -10.36 21.17
N SER A 113 4.46 -11.16 21.16
CA SER A 113 3.59 -11.40 22.33
C SER A 113 4.36 -11.75 23.60
N PHE A 114 5.41 -12.57 23.53
CA PHE A 114 6.15 -13.00 24.72
C PHE A 114 6.97 -11.86 25.35
N THR A 115 7.69 -11.08 24.54
CA THR A 115 8.52 -9.96 24.99
C THR A 115 7.69 -8.72 25.32
N ALA A 116 6.60 -8.45 24.60
CA ALA A 116 5.65 -7.39 24.94
C ALA A 116 4.88 -7.69 26.23
N GLN A 117 4.52 -8.95 26.49
CA GLN A 117 3.95 -9.38 27.78
C GLN A 117 4.98 -9.27 28.91
N LEU A 118 6.25 -9.64 28.65
CA LEU A 118 7.34 -9.51 29.63
C LEU A 118 7.67 -8.04 29.94
N MET A 119 7.71 -7.15 28.93
CA MET A 119 7.87 -5.71 29.12
C MET A 119 6.67 -5.05 29.79
N LYS A 120 5.44 -5.49 29.51
CA LYS A 120 4.23 -5.05 30.24
C LYS A 120 4.33 -5.38 31.73
N LYS A 121 4.93 -6.53 32.06
CA LYS A 121 5.14 -6.99 33.45
C LYS A 121 6.30 -6.29 34.16
N ILE A 122 7.36 -5.89 33.45
CA ILE A 122 8.57 -5.28 34.04
C ILE A 122 8.54 -3.74 34.01
N LEU A 123 8.00 -3.11 32.97
CA LEU A 123 8.14 -1.66 32.70
C LEU A 123 6.82 -0.87 32.74
N GLY A 124 5.67 -1.51 33.02
CA GLY A 124 4.38 -0.83 33.16
C GLY A 124 3.84 -0.15 31.89
N TYR A 125 4.44 -0.41 30.73
CA TYR A 125 4.04 0.21 29.46
C TYR A 125 2.67 -0.30 28.99
N THR A 126 1.63 0.55 29.08
CA THR A 126 0.31 0.33 28.48
C THR A 126 0.30 0.77 27.02
N ASN A 127 1.06 0.08 26.16
CA ASN A 127 0.96 0.33 24.73
C ASN A 127 -0.30 -0.38 24.17
N ASN A 128 -1.43 0.34 24.15
CA ASN A 128 -2.71 -0.10 23.58
C ASN A 128 -2.65 -0.40 22.06
N LYS A 129 -1.49 -0.20 21.40
CA LYS A 129 -1.33 -0.41 19.95
C LYS A 129 -1.57 -1.84 19.48
N PHE A 130 -1.40 -2.83 20.35
CA PHE A 130 -1.70 -4.23 20.03
C PHE A 130 -3.20 -4.53 19.94
N ASN A 131 -4.06 -3.65 20.45
CA ASN A 131 -5.52 -3.81 20.39
C ASN A 131 -6.14 -3.21 19.12
N TYR A 132 -5.36 -2.51 18.28
CA TYR A 132 -5.92 -1.96 17.05
C TYR A 132 -6.13 -3.04 15.99
N PRO A 133 -7.24 -3.00 15.24
CA PRO A 133 -7.45 -3.87 14.09
C PRO A 133 -6.28 -3.81 13.10
N LYS A 134 -6.00 -4.95 12.43
CA LYS A 134 -4.91 -5.09 11.45
C LYS A 134 -4.89 -3.97 10.40
N TRP A 135 -6.05 -3.63 9.84
CA TRP A 135 -6.15 -2.58 8.82
C TRP A 135 -5.71 -1.20 9.34
N VAL A 136 -5.98 -0.86 10.61
CA VAL A 136 -5.55 0.41 11.22
C VAL A 136 -4.04 0.45 11.28
N ARG A 137 -3.41 -0.64 11.73
CA ARG A 137 -1.95 -0.75 11.84
C ARG A 137 -1.28 -0.65 10.47
N ALA A 138 -1.82 -1.33 9.46
CA ALA A 138 -1.35 -1.25 8.08
C ALA A 138 -1.49 0.17 7.52
N MET A 139 -2.62 0.83 7.76
CA MET A 139 -2.87 2.21 7.33
C MET A 139 -1.92 3.22 7.99
N GLU A 140 -1.66 3.08 9.29
CA GLU A 140 -0.65 3.90 9.97
C GLU A 140 0.75 3.70 9.40
N ALA A 141 1.12 2.45 9.08
CA ALA A 141 2.40 2.14 8.45
C ALA A 141 2.50 2.79 7.07
N PHE A 142 1.49 2.62 6.23
CA PHE A 142 1.41 3.26 4.92
C PHE A 142 1.54 4.79 5.02
N LYS A 143 0.81 5.44 5.94
CA LYS A 143 0.92 6.89 6.16
C LYS A 143 2.34 7.34 6.50
N ARG A 144 3.08 6.58 7.31
CA ARG A 144 4.49 6.90 7.62
C ARG A 144 5.36 6.79 6.38
N ALA A 145 5.22 5.72 5.61
CA ALA A 145 5.98 5.53 4.37
C ALA A 145 5.64 6.59 3.32
N SER A 146 4.38 6.97 3.17
CA SER A 146 3.95 8.06 2.28
C SER A 146 4.53 9.41 2.71
N ALA A 147 4.74 9.65 4.01
CA ALA A 147 5.44 10.85 4.49
C ALA A 147 6.93 10.85 4.11
N VAL A 148 7.59 9.69 4.17
CA VAL A 148 8.99 9.53 3.71
C VAL A 148 9.09 9.79 2.21
N TYR A 149 8.20 9.19 1.42
CA TYR A 149 8.10 9.45 -0.02
C TYR A 149 7.88 10.93 -0.31
N LYS A 150 6.91 11.57 0.37
CA LYS A 150 6.61 12.99 0.18
C LYS A 150 7.78 13.89 0.53
N LYS A 151 8.54 13.58 1.58
CA LYS A 151 9.77 14.31 1.93
C LYS A 151 10.84 14.18 0.85
N LYS A 152 10.96 13.02 0.22
CA LYS A 152 11.94 12.74 -0.84
C LYS A 152 11.58 13.40 -2.18
N HIS A 153 10.33 13.28 -2.61
CA HIS A 153 9.87 13.72 -3.94
C HIS A 153 9.16 15.07 -3.95
N ASN A 154 8.95 15.66 -2.77
CA ASN A 154 8.20 16.91 -2.58
C ASN A 154 6.75 16.85 -3.13
N LYS A 155 6.18 15.64 -3.26
CA LYS A 155 4.80 15.38 -3.68
C LYS A 155 4.34 14.04 -3.08
N PRO A 156 3.03 13.83 -2.82
CA PRO A 156 2.56 12.53 -2.33
C PRO A 156 2.88 11.40 -3.32
N PRO A 157 2.98 10.15 -2.82
CA PRO A 157 3.04 8.96 -3.68
C PRO A 157 1.81 8.88 -4.58
#